data_AF-A0AAD5RWR1-F1
#
_entry.id   AF-A0AAD5RWR1-F1
#
_cell.length_a   1.000
_cell.length_b   1.000
_cell.length_c   1.000
_cell.angle_alpha   90.00
_cell.angle_beta   90.00
_cell.angle_gamma   90.00
#
_symmetry.space_group_name_H-M   'P 1'
#
loop_
_entity.id
_entity.type
_entity.pdbx_description
1 polymer ?
#
loop_
_entity_poly.entity_id
_entity_poly.type
_entity_poly.pdbx_seq_one_letter_code
_entity_poly.pdbx_strand_id
1 'polypeptide(L)'
;MDAIIQEFWKGRERKKPDGQCIATTLSTTVDPERLRRFVNSANAQSIKPQIQDRIRYDLSGRRCNCSKDEADGWGNIYEAFWKAASEIVVIQDGRGKSSWSTVYEAWKDVVLNVSRGFTNYNFERWALPVLEATARDLRILALKADDERNNTNTEDTPSFGDDFDLEGEKHQKLEDCARQLNRLFTLCLNDRAELERSRKWSIYYIINLLFKTYFRLNKASLSRNLIKALLAYRGDMPELTQFKVSEVVTFQYFQGVLEFLEENYVKAEDHLTEAFFMCHRDCIGNKERILTYLIPCHLLTSHSLPSDKLLAPFPKLQSLFGPLSTAIKHGNLKAFDEALQECEDEFVQRRIYLTLERGRDIALRNLLRRVFLAGGLEEGKNGGEPIRRTRVPVSEFQAAVSLVSGEAVDADEVECLLANMIYKNLMKGYIAHDRGIVVLSKAGAFPGTKV
;
A
#
# COMPACT_ATOMS: atom_id res chain seq x y z
N MET A 1 -7.01 -4.04 37.59
CA MET A 1 -8.05 -5.05 37.27
C MET A 1 -9.45 -4.45 37.14
N ASP A 2 -9.97 -3.77 38.16
CA ASP A 2 -11.40 -3.36 38.19
C ASP A 2 -11.81 -2.42 37.05
N ALA A 3 -10.97 -1.46 36.66
CA ALA A 3 -11.26 -0.56 35.54
C ALA A 3 -11.42 -1.31 34.20
N ILE A 4 -10.59 -2.33 33.95
CA ILE A 4 -10.66 -3.17 32.74
C ILE A 4 -11.94 -4.00 32.73
N ILE A 5 -12.32 -4.56 33.87
CA ILE A 5 -13.56 -5.33 33.99
C ILE A 5 -14.81 -4.44 33.84
N GLN A 6 -14.79 -3.22 34.39
CA GLN A 6 -15.87 -2.27 34.21
C GLN A 6 -16.05 -1.88 32.74
N GLU A 7 -14.95 -1.61 32.03
CA GLU A 7 -14.98 -1.34 30.59
C GLU A 7 -15.39 -2.58 29.77
N PHE A 8 -14.96 -3.78 30.16
CA PHE A 8 -15.42 -5.03 29.55
C PHE A 8 -16.94 -5.16 29.66
N TRP A 9 -17.51 -4.92 30.84
CA TRP A 9 -18.96 -4.96 31.05
C TRP A 9 -19.72 -3.85 30.33
N LYS A 10 -19.13 -2.66 30.24
CA LYS A 10 -19.67 -1.57 29.41
C LYS A 10 -19.72 -1.96 27.94
N GLY A 11 -18.68 -2.63 27.44
CA GLY A 11 -18.65 -3.15 26.08
C GLY A 11 -19.56 -4.37 25.86
N ARG A 12 -19.75 -5.25 26.86
CA ARG A 12 -20.58 -6.46 26.75
C ARG A 12 -22.07 -6.22 27.01
N GLU A 13 -22.52 -4.96 27.04
CA GLU A 13 -23.89 -4.59 27.42
C GLU A 13 -24.97 -5.40 26.66
N ARG A 14 -25.99 -5.87 27.40
CA ARG A 14 -26.95 -6.90 26.96
C ARG A 14 -27.69 -6.61 25.66
N LYS A 15 -27.87 -5.34 25.28
CA LYS A 15 -28.70 -4.95 24.12
C LYS A 15 -27.88 -4.71 22.85
N LYS A 16 -26.62 -4.30 22.98
CA LYS A 16 -25.76 -3.98 21.83
C LYS A 16 -24.28 -4.10 22.27
N PRO A 17 -23.67 -5.30 22.14
CA PRO A 17 -22.28 -5.47 22.48
C PRO A 17 -21.39 -4.60 21.57
N ASP A 18 -20.51 -3.83 22.20
CA ASP A 18 -19.49 -3.00 21.56
C ASP A 18 -18.11 -3.65 21.73
N GLY A 19 -17.72 -4.42 20.72
CA GLY A 19 -16.38 -5.01 20.65
C GLY A 19 -15.26 -4.00 20.58
N GLN A 20 -15.51 -2.77 20.13
CA GLN A 20 -14.49 -1.72 20.09
C GLN A 20 -14.11 -1.32 21.51
N CYS A 21 -15.09 -1.16 22.40
CA CYS A 21 -14.85 -0.91 23.82
C CYS A 21 -14.02 -2.04 24.45
N ILE A 22 -14.35 -3.30 24.17
CA ILE A 22 -13.58 -4.45 24.68
C ILE A 22 -12.16 -4.45 24.11
N ALA A 23 -11.98 -4.14 22.83
CA ALA A 23 -10.65 -4.04 22.21
C ALA A 23 -9.77 -2.99 22.91
N THR A 24 -10.34 -1.87 23.37
CA THR A 24 -9.57 -0.86 24.14
C THR A 24 -9.06 -1.38 25.48
N THR A 25 -9.71 -2.38 26.07
CA THR A 25 -9.24 -2.99 27.32
C THR A 25 -7.94 -3.79 27.16
N LEU A 26 -7.67 -4.28 25.94
CA LEU A 26 -6.45 -4.96 25.57
C LEU A 26 -5.42 -3.98 24.97
N SER A 27 -5.63 -2.67 25.03
CA SER A 27 -4.70 -1.72 24.44
C SER A 27 -3.42 -1.60 25.27
N THR A 28 -2.26 -1.64 24.58
CA THR A 28 -0.94 -1.42 25.16
C THR A 28 -0.46 0.03 25.03
N THR A 29 -1.21 0.89 24.34
CA THR A 29 -0.75 2.24 23.92
C THR A 29 -1.47 3.40 24.60
N VAL A 30 -2.60 3.16 25.28
CA VAL A 30 -3.50 4.23 25.74
C VAL A 30 -3.02 4.88 27.03
N ASP A 31 -2.42 4.13 27.95
CA ASP A 31 -1.89 4.66 29.21
C ASP A 31 -0.89 3.68 29.86
N PRO A 32 0.41 4.03 30.01
CA PRO A 32 1.39 3.21 30.71
C PRO A 32 1.02 2.93 32.18
N GLU A 33 0.41 3.89 32.88
CA GLU A 33 0.02 3.72 34.29
C GLU A 33 -1.14 2.73 34.44
N ARG A 34 -2.10 2.77 33.52
CA ARG A 34 -3.16 1.76 33.43
C ARG A 34 -2.60 0.35 33.26
N LEU A 35 -1.60 0.18 32.40
CA LEU A 35 -0.95 -1.12 32.17
C LEU A 35 -0.24 -1.62 33.44
N ARG A 36 0.53 -0.75 34.11
CA ARG A 36 1.18 -1.05 35.40
C ARG A 36 0.18 -1.45 36.48
N ARG A 37 -0.92 -0.70 36.63
CA ARG A 37 -2.00 -1.01 37.59
C ARG A 37 -2.67 -2.35 37.28
N PHE A 38 -2.77 -2.73 36.02
CA PHE A 38 -3.31 -4.04 35.63
C PHE A 38 -2.33 -5.17 35.97
N VAL A 39 -1.07 -5.04 35.60
CA VAL A 39 -0.04 -6.05 35.90
C VAL A 39 0.07 -6.26 37.41
N ASN A 40 0.15 -5.18 38.19
CA ASN A 40 0.28 -5.23 39.65
C ASN A 40 -0.97 -5.73 40.39
N SER A 41 -2.12 -5.80 39.70
CA SER A 41 -3.38 -6.19 40.36
C SER A 41 -3.58 -7.70 40.54
N ALA A 42 -2.74 -8.54 39.91
CA ALA A 42 -2.79 -9.98 40.07
C ALA A 42 -1.41 -10.62 39.84
N ASN A 43 -1.31 -11.90 40.17
CA ASN A 43 -0.15 -12.73 39.84
C ASN A 43 -0.52 -13.77 38.76
N ALA A 44 0.49 -14.40 38.15
CA ALA A 44 0.31 -15.33 37.02
C ALA A 44 -0.66 -16.50 37.34
N GLN A 45 -0.74 -16.95 38.60
CA GLN A 45 -1.59 -18.05 39.02
C GLN A 45 -3.03 -17.62 39.32
N SER A 46 -3.24 -16.37 39.71
CA SER A 46 -4.55 -15.85 40.14
C SER A 46 -5.28 -15.05 39.08
N ILE A 47 -4.60 -14.52 38.06
CA ILE A 47 -5.21 -13.64 37.05
C ILE A 47 -6.38 -14.31 36.32
N LYS A 48 -6.21 -15.56 35.88
CA LYS A 48 -7.24 -16.30 35.17
C LYS A 48 -8.49 -16.56 36.01
N PRO A 49 -8.40 -17.21 37.20
CA PRO A 49 -9.59 -17.46 38.02
C PRO A 49 -10.25 -16.15 38.48
N GLN A 50 -9.47 -15.12 38.84
CA GLN A 50 -10.03 -13.82 39.23
C GLN A 50 -10.82 -13.16 38.10
N ILE A 51 -10.32 -13.20 36.86
CA ILE A 51 -11.04 -12.65 35.70
C ILE A 51 -12.26 -13.48 35.37
N GLN A 52 -12.16 -14.82 35.40
CA GLN A 52 -13.31 -15.69 35.17
C GLN A 52 -14.42 -15.44 36.19
N ASP A 53 -14.07 -15.30 37.47
CA ASP A 53 -15.06 -15.01 38.52
C ASP A 53 -15.68 -13.63 38.33
N ARG A 54 -14.90 -12.60 37.97
CA ARG A 54 -15.39 -11.23 37.70
C ARG A 54 -16.19 -11.10 36.40
N ILE A 55 -16.01 -12.01 35.45
CA ILE A 55 -16.82 -12.11 34.22
C ILE A 55 -18.07 -12.99 34.46
N ARG A 56 -18.06 -13.89 35.44
CA ARG A 56 -19.23 -14.70 35.80
C ARG A 56 -20.12 -14.02 36.81
N TYR A 57 -19.56 -13.19 37.68
CA TYR A 57 -20.26 -12.55 38.79
C TYR A 57 -19.95 -11.06 38.82
N ASP A 58 -21.01 -10.24 38.91
CA ASP A 58 -20.90 -8.81 39.17
C ASP A 58 -20.39 -8.57 40.61
N LEU A 59 -19.95 -7.35 40.92
CA LEU A 59 -19.54 -6.90 42.26
C LEU A 59 -20.61 -7.16 43.33
N SER A 60 -21.89 -7.27 42.93
CA SER A 60 -23.02 -7.65 43.77
C SER A 60 -23.24 -9.17 43.95
N GLY A 61 -22.36 -10.01 43.42
CA GLY A 61 -22.46 -11.48 43.48
C GLY A 61 -23.51 -12.07 42.54
N ARG A 62 -24.17 -11.25 41.71
CA ARG A 62 -25.16 -11.70 40.73
C ARG A 62 -24.49 -12.32 39.51
N ARG A 63 -25.00 -13.46 39.04
CA ARG A 63 -24.54 -14.08 37.80
C ARG A 63 -24.75 -13.14 36.62
N CYS A 64 -23.67 -12.86 35.91
CA CYS A 64 -23.71 -12.11 34.68
C CYS A 64 -24.15 -13.00 33.52
N ASN A 65 -24.65 -12.37 32.45
CA ASN A 65 -25.17 -13.06 31.26
C ASN A 65 -24.03 -13.44 30.31
N CYS A 66 -23.07 -14.24 30.79
CA CYS A 66 -21.94 -14.76 30.04
C CYS A 66 -21.93 -16.29 30.18
N SER A 67 -21.82 -17.04 29.09
CA SER A 67 -21.77 -18.50 29.16
C SER A 67 -20.48 -18.94 29.84
N LYS A 68 -20.46 -20.17 30.37
CA LYS A 68 -19.25 -20.72 31.01
C LYS A 68 -18.08 -20.73 30.03
N ASP A 69 -18.34 -21.15 28.80
CA ASP A 69 -17.38 -21.25 27.71
C ASP A 69 -16.87 -19.88 27.27
N GLU A 70 -17.75 -18.88 27.16
CA GLU A 70 -17.36 -17.52 26.81
C GLU A 70 -16.46 -16.91 27.90
N ALA A 71 -16.80 -17.10 29.18
CA ALA A 71 -15.96 -16.67 30.30
C ALA A 71 -14.60 -17.37 30.33
N ASP A 72 -14.55 -18.66 29.96
CA ASP A 72 -13.28 -19.40 29.84
C ASP A 72 -12.43 -18.86 28.68
N GLY A 73 -13.05 -18.55 27.53
CA GLY A 73 -12.41 -17.89 26.39
C GLY A 73 -11.78 -16.54 26.76
N TRP A 74 -12.56 -15.64 27.37
CA TRP A 74 -12.04 -14.34 27.82
C TRP A 74 -10.98 -14.47 28.91
N GLY A 75 -11.14 -15.41 29.85
CA GLY A 75 -10.12 -15.69 30.86
C GLY A 75 -8.77 -16.07 30.24
N ASN A 76 -8.76 -16.91 29.21
CA ASN A 76 -7.53 -17.27 28.48
C ASN A 76 -6.91 -16.06 27.77
N ILE A 77 -7.72 -15.21 27.14
CA ILE A 77 -7.25 -14.01 26.43
C ILE A 77 -6.61 -13.03 27.41
N TYR A 78 -7.26 -12.73 28.52
CA TYR A 78 -6.71 -11.80 29.51
C TYR A 78 -5.51 -12.37 30.28
N GLU A 79 -5.44 -13.68 30.48
CA GLU A 79 -4.24 -14.33 31.03
C GLU A 79 -3.04 -14.14 30.09
N ALA A 80 -3.22 -14.39 28.79
CA ALA A 80 -2.18 -14.15 27.80
C ALA A 80 -1.82 -12.66 27.71
N PHE A 81 -2.81 -11.78 27.76
CA PHE A 81 -2.60 -10.33 27.74
C PHE A 81 -1.83 -9.86 28.97
N TRP A 82 -2.12 -10.39 30.17
CA TRP A 82 -1.38 -10.06 31.38
C TRP A 82 0.10 -10.45 31.28
N LYS A 83 0.40 -11.62 30.69
CA LYS A 83 1.80 -12.04 30.42
C LYS A 83 2.50 -11.06 29.49
N ALA A 84 1.87 -10.72 28.36
CA ALA A 84 2.44 -9.77 27.40
C ALA A 84 2.58 -8.35 27.99
N ALA A 85 1.60 -7.89 28.76
CA ALA A 85 1.62 -6.62 29.48
C ALA A 85 2.75 -6.57 30.52
N SER A 86 3.00 -7.67 31.23
CA SER A 86 4.08 -7.77 32.21
C SER A 86 5.43 -7.55 31.54
N GLU A 87 5.69 -8.21 30.41
CA GLU A 87 6.92 -8.01 29.63
C GLU A 87 7.07 -6.55 29.16
N ILE A 88 5.99 -5.92 28.67
CA ILE A 88 6.01 -4.52 28.26
C ILE A 88 6.36 -3.59 29.43
N VAL A 89 5.78 -3.82 30.61
CA VAL A 89 6.09 -3.02 31.82
C VAL A 89 7.55 -3.19 32.23
N VAL A 90 8.11 -4.40 32.15
CA VAL A 90 9.54 -4.63 32.41
C VAL A 90 10.43 -3.79 31.49
N ILE A 91 10.11 -3.72 30.19
CA ILE A 91 10.84 -2.89 29.23
C ILE A 91 10.68 -1.41 29.56
N GLN A 92 9.46 -0.94 29.84
CA GLN A 92 9.17 0.47 30.14
C GLN A 92 9.85 0.96 31.42
N ASP A 93 9.95 0.10 32.44
CA ASP A 93 10.55 0.44 33.72
C ASP A 93 12.09 0.32 33.69
N GLY A 94 12.66 -0.30 32.64
CA GLY A 94 14.09 -0.58 32.53
C GLY A 94 14.60 -1.57 33.60
N ARG A 95 13.69 -2.34 34.21
CA ARG A 95 13.96 -3.21 35.36
C ARG A 95 13.81 -4.68 34.96
N GLY A 96 14.71 -5.19 34.13
CA GLY A 96 14.78 -6.61 33.81
C GLY A 96 15.42 -6.93 32.46
N LYS A 97 15.51 -8.23 32.15
CA LYS A 97 16.01 -8.76 30.87
C LYS A 97 14.84 -9.16 29.96
N SER A 98 13.97 -8.21 29.62
CA SER A 98 12.90 -8.43 28.63
C SER A 98 13.25 -7.75 27.31
N SER A 99 12.81 -8.31 26.18
CA SER A 99 13.04 -7.76 24.84
C SER A 99 11.74 -7.64 24.08
N TRP A 100 11.70 -6.81 23.05
CA TRP A 100 10.52 -6.73 22.19
C TRP A 100 10.21 -8.05 21.49
N SER A 101 11.22 -8.92 21.32
CA SER A 101 11.03 -10.30 20.87
C SER A 101 10.25 -11.17 21.86
N THR A 102 10.48 -11.05 23.17
CA THR A 102 9.70 -11.81 24.18
C THR A 102 8.27 -11.27 24.28
N VAL A 103 8.11 -9.94 24.22
CA VAL A 103 6.79 -9.29 24.13
C VAL A 103 6.01 -9.79 22.91
N TYR A 104 6.66 -9.89 21.75
CA TYR A 104 6.02 -10.39 20.53
C TYR A 104 5.51 -11.83 20.69
N GLU A 105 6.30 -12.75 21.23
CA GLU A 105 5.85 -14.13 21.44
C GLU A 105 4.71 -14.21 22.47
N ALA A 106 4.77 -13.42 23.54
CA ALA A 106 3.67 -13.35 24.50
C ALA A 106 2.38 -12.76 23.87
N TRP A 107 2.51 -11.76 22.99
CA TRP A 107 1.37 -11.17 22.29
C TRP A 107 0.78 -12.08 21.21
N LYS A 108 1.62 -12.88 20.56
CA LYS A 108 1.18 -13.91 19.63
C LYS A 108 0.24 -14.91 20.31
N ASP A 109 0.50 -15.27 21.56
CA ASP A 109 -0.42 -16.08 22.36
C ASP A 109 -1.77 -15.38 22.60
N VAL A 110 -1.81 -14.06 22.74
CA VAL A 110 -3.07 -13.29 22.81
C VAL A 110 -3.87 -13.49 21.54
N VAL A 111 -3.25 -13.28 20.37
CA VAL A 111 -3.90 -13.44 19.06
C VAL A 111 -4.39 -14.88 18.85
N LEU A 112 -3.61 -15.88 19.25
CA LEU A 112 -4.00 -17.28 19.16
C LEU A 112 -5.20 -17.60 20.06
N ASN A 113 -5.26 -17.05 21.28
CA ASN A 113 -6.40 -17.24 22.17
C ASN A 113 -7.65 -16.50 21.67
N VAL A 114 -7.52 -15.33 21.05
CA VAL A 114 -8.65 -14.65 20.39
C VAL A 114 -9.18 -15.48 19.23
N SER A 115 -8.30 -16.03 18.39
CA SER A 115 -8.67 -16.95 17.30
C SER A 115 -9.42 -18.19 17.82
N ARG A 116 -8.92 -18.80 18.91
CA ARG A 116 -9.60 -19.91 19.61
C ARG A 116 -10.94 -19.49 20.21
N GLY A 117 -11.11 -18.23 20.60
CA GLY A 117 -12.40 -17.64 20.98
C GLY A 117 -13.49 -17.89 19.95
N PHE A 118 -13.16 -17.66 18.68
CA PHE A 118 -14.08 -17.86 17.56
C PHE A 118 -14.28 -19.33 17.17
N THR A 119 -13.30 -20.22 17.39
CA THR A 119 -13.44 -21.63 17.01
C THR A 119 -14.04 -22.51 18.11
N ASN A 120 -13.69 -22.23 19.37
CA ASN A 120 -13.97 -23.12 20.50
C ASN A 120 -14.93 -22.53 21.53
N TYR A 121 -15.04 -21.19 21.61
CA TYR A 121 -15.82 -20.50 22.65
C TYR A 121 -16.98 -19.67 22.09
N ASN A 122 -17.39 -19.95 20.85
CA ASN A 122 -18.54 -19.35 20.17
C ASN A 122 -18.56 -17.81 20.17
N PHE A 123 -17.40 -17.17 20.01
CA PHE A 123 -17.37 -15.73 19.82
C PHE A 123 -18.11 -15.36 18.53
N GLU A 124 -18.99 -14.37 18.64
CA GLU A 124 -19.80 -13.88 17.53
C GLU A 124 -19.14 -12.64 16.88
N ARG A 125 -19.78 -12.14 15.81
CA ARG A 125 -19.34 -10.96 15.06
C ARG A 125 -18.96 -9.75 15.91
N TRP A 126 -19.64 -9.50 17.02
CA TRP A 126 -19.36 -8.33 17.85
C TRP A 126 -17.95 -8.35 18.45
N ALA A 127 -17.30 -9.51 18.56
CA ALA A 127 -15.93 -9.62 19.08
C ALA A 127 -14.85 -9.38 18.00
N LEU A 128 -15.22 -9.22 16.72
CA LEU A 128 -14.28 -9.00 15.63
C LEU A 128 -13.36 -7.78 15.80
N PRO A 129 -13.79 -6.63 16.37
CA PRO A 129 -12.88 -5.52 16.65
C PRO A 129 -11.70 -5.90 17.57
N VAL A 130 -11.88 -6.90 18.43
CA VAL A 130 -10.81 -7.44 19.29
C VAL A 130 -9.79 -8.23 18.47
N LEU A 131 -10.26 -9.03 17.50
CA LEU A 131 -9.40 -9.71 16.54
C LEU A 131 -8.59 -8.71 15.70
N GLU A 132 -9.25 -7.69 15.18
CA GLU A 132 -8.63 -6.61 14.39
C GLU A 132 -7.57 -5.87 15.20
N ALA A 133 -7.89 -5.43 16.42
CA ALA A 133 -6.96 -4.71 17.28
C ALA A 133 -5.75 -5.54 17.68
N THR A 134 -5.95 -6.78 18.13
CA THR A 134 -4.84 -7.66 18.54
C THR A 134 -3.95 -8.06 17.36
N ALA A 135 -4.51 -8.28 16.17
CA ALA A 135 -3.75 -8.52 14.94
C ALA A 135 -2.93 -7.29 14.50
N ARG A 136 -3.50 -6.09 14.60
CA ARG A 136 -2.77 -4.84 14.33
C ARG A 136 -1.61 -4.66 15.30
N ASP A 137 -1.86 -4.88 16.58
CA ASP A 137 -0.85 -4.69 17.63
C ASP A 137 0.27 -5.74 17.52
N LEU A 138 -0.06 -6.99 17.12
CA LEU A 138 0.94 -8.02 16.79
C LEU A 138 1.92 -7.52 15.72
N ARG A 139 1.41 -6.91 14.64
CA ARG A 139 2.25 -6.34 13.57
C ARG A 139 3.14 -5.21 14.07
N ILE A 140 2.62 -4.33 14.94
CA ILE A 140 3.41 -3.23 15.53
C ILE A 140 4.53 -3.80 16.41
N LEU A 141 4.23 -4.80 17.23
CA LEU A 141 5.21 -5.45 18.10
C LEU A 141 6.27 -6.22 17.31
N ALA A 142 5.89 -6.87 16.20
CA ALA A 142 6.83 -7.51 15.29
C ALA A 142 7.85 -6.50 14.73
N LEU A 143 7.38 -5.33 14.30
CA LEU A 143 8.25 -4.25 13.81
C LEU A 143 9.21 -3.77 14.90
N LYS A 144 8.72 -3.53 16.12
CA LYS A 144 9.57 -3.12 17.25
C LYS A 144 10.63 -4.17 17.59
N ALA A 145 10.26 -5.45 17.55
CA ALA A 145 11.16 -6.56 17.83
C ALA A 145 12.28 -6.70 16.79
N ASP A 146 11.93 -6.57 15.51
CA ASP A 146 12.90 -6.60 14.43
C ASP A 146 13.80 -5.35 14.44
N ASP A 147 13.24 -4.16 14.70
CA ASP A 147 14.02 -2.91 14.81
C ASP A 147 15.01 -2.96 16.00
N GLU A 148 14.61 -3.48 17.15
CA GLU A 148 15.51 -3.69 18.31
C GLU A 148 16.67 -4.62 17.94
N ARG A 149 16.37 -5.78 17.34
CA ARG A 149 17.39 -6.76 16.93
C ARG A 149 18.36 -6.19 15.91
N ASN A 150 17.85 -5.43 14.94
CA ASN A 150 18.68 -4.83 13.89
C ASN A 150 19.63 -3.78 14.47
N ASN A 151 19.19 -2.99 15.46
CA ASN A 151 20.05 -2.03 16.13
C ASN A 151 21.12 -2.68 17.02
N THR A 152 20.81 -3.80 17.68
CA THR A 152 21.80 -4.54 18.49
C THR A 152 22.82 -5.29 17.63
N ASN A 153 22.43 -5.78 16.45
CA ASN A 153 23.31 -6.55 15.57
C ASN A 153 24.26 -5.68 14.73
N THR A 154 24.06 -4.37 14.66
CA THR A 154 24.98 -3.45 13.96
C THR A 154 26.36 -3.30 14.62
N GLU A 155 26.55 -3.79 15.86
CA GLU A 155 27.83 -3.67 16.58
C GLU A 155 28.76 -4.88 16.45
N ASP A 156 28.30 -6.06 16.01
CA ASP A 156 29.14 -7.27 15.99
C ASP A 156 29.01 -8.12 14.70
N THR A 157 30.11 -8.14 13.93
CA THR A 157 30.55 -9.16 12.95
C THR A 157 29.95 -9.13 11.52
N PRO A 158 30.73 -8.80 10.47
CA PRO A 158 30.36 -9.08 9.09
C PRO A 158 30.53 -10.59 8.80
N SER A 159 29.41 -11.31 8.73
CA SER A 159 29.37 -12.71 8.27
C SER A 159 29.48 -12.75 6.74
N PHE A 160 30.64 -13.16 6.23
CA PHE A 160 30.87 -13.41 4.80
C PHE A 160 30.49 -14.86 4.46
N GLY A 161 29.22 -15.09 4.10
CA GLY A 161 28.74 -16.33 3.52
C GLY A 161 27.87 -16.02 2.29
N ASP A 162 28.15 -16.70 1.18
CA ASP A 162 27.63 -16.41 -0.18
C ASP A 162 26.16 -16.87 -0.42
N ASP A 163 25.45 -17.26 0.64
CA ASP A 163 24.04 -17.73 0.61
C ASP A 163 23.22 -17.12 1.78
N PHE A 164 23.61 -15.92 2.22
CA PHE A 164 23.06 -15.24 3.39
C PHE A 164 21.87 -14.34 3.04
N ASP A 165 20.65 -14.77 3.36
CA ASP A 165 19.43 -13.94 3.24
C ASP A 165 19.40 -12.87 4.35
N LEU A 166 20.19 -11.82 4.14
CA LEU A 166 20.28 -10.63 5.00
C LEU A 166 18.91 -9.98 5.26
N GLU A 167 17.96 -10.05 4.32
CA GLU A 167 16.62 -9.48 4.49
C GLU A 167 15.71 -10.38 5.33
N GLY A 168 15.79 -11.70 5.14
CA GLY A 168 15.08 -12.71 5.93
C GLY A 168 15.48 -12.69 7.40
N GLU A 169 16.77 -12.49 7.71
CA GLU A 169 17.20 -12.32 9.09
C GLU A 169 16.70 -10.99 9.69
N LYS A 170 16.74 -9.88 8.95
CA LYS A 170 16.32 -8.56 9.47
C LYS A 170 14.84 -8.48 9.86
N HIS A 171 14.00 -9.40 9.37
CA HIS A 171 12.55 -9.35 9.54
C HIS A 171 11.93 -10.63 10.10
N GLN A 172 12.68 -11.36 10.92
CA GLN A 172 12.26 -12.67 11.45
C GLN A 172 10.88 -12.63 12.14
N LYS A 173 10.60 -11.64 13.00
CA LYS A 173 9.31 -11.55 13.70
C LYS A 173 8.20 -11.09 12.77
N LEU A 174 8.50 -10.19 11.82
CA LEU A 174 7.52 -9.76 10.83
C LEU A 174 7.12 -10.89 9.87
N GLU A 175 8.02 -11.82 9.54
CA GLU A 175 7.69 -13.03 8.79
C GLU A 175 6.80 -14.00 9.56
N ASP A 176 7.08 -14.21 10.86
CA ASP A 176 6.17 -14.98 11.71
C ASP A 176 4.80 -14.31 11.85
N CYS A 177 4.77 -12.98 11.98
CA CYS A 177 3.53 -12.20 12.01
C CYS A 177 2.72 -12.43 10.72
N ALA A 178 3.37 -12.40 9.55
CA ALA A 178 2.72 -12.71 8.27
C ALA A 178 2.09 -14.11 8.28
N ARG A 179 2.76 -15.12 8.85
CA ARG A 179 2.20 -16.48 9.01
C ARG A 179 0.98 -16.49 9.93
N GLN A 180 1.01 -15.75 11.04
CA GLN A 180 -0.16 -15.66 11.93
C GLN A 180 -1.33 -14.94 11.27
N LEU A 181 -1.08 -13.83 10.58
CA LEU A 181 -2.12 -13.09 9.84
C LEU A 181 -2.74 -13.95 8.73
N ASN A 182 -1.98 -14.81 8.05
CA ASN A 182 -2.53 -15.77 7.08
C ASN A 182 -3.47 -16.80 7.71
N ARG A 183 -3.17 -17.24 8.93
CA ARG A 183 -4.07 -18.13 9.69
C ARG A 183 -5.38 -17.40 10.00
N LEU A 184 -5.32 -16.11 10.39
CA LEU A 184 -6.52 -15.29 10.61
C LEU A 184 -7.31 -15.04 9.32
N PHE A 185 -6.63 -14.81 8.20
CA PHE A 185 -7.27 -14.67 6.89
C PHE A 185 -8.04 -15.96 6.54
N THR A 186 -7.39 -17.12 6.67
CA THR A 186 -8.00 -18.43 6.44
C THR A 186 -9.18 -18.68 7.37
N LEU A 187 -9.07 -18.27 8.65
CA LEU A 187 -10.15 -18.37 9.64
C LEU A 187 -11.38 -17.57 9.22
N CYS A 188 -11.19 -16.35 8.69
CA CYS A 188 -12.29 -15.49 8.25
C CYS A 188 -12.90 -16.00 6.93
N LEU A 189 -12.05 -16.39 5.96
CA LEU A 189 -12.48 -16.83 4.63
C LEU A 189 -13.29 -18.13 4.67
N ASN A 190 -12.85 -19.10 5.47
CA ASN A 190 -13.50 -20.41 5.58
C ASN A 190 -14.70 -20.44 6.53
N ASP A 191 -15.14 -19.27 7.01
CA ASP A 191 -16.30 -19.20 7.88
C ASP A 191 -17.59 -19.58 7.15
N ARG A 192 -18.33 -20.52 7.76
CA ARG A 192 -19.58 -21.06 7.23
C ARG A 192 -20.82 -20.51 7.94
N ALA A 193 -20.65 -19.63 8.93
CA ALA A 193 -21.76 -18.93 9.55
C ALA A 193 -22.51 -18.03 8.55
N GLU A 194 -23.77 -17.76 8.83
CA GLU A 194 -24.58 -16.77 8.12
C GLU A 194 -23.88 -15.40 8.12
N LEU A 195 -24.06 -14.63 7.05
CA LEU A 195 -23.37 -13.35 6.88
C LEU A 195 -23.54 -12.42 8.08
N GLU A 196 -24.73 -12.37 8.70
CA GLU A 196 -24.99 -11.50 9.85
C GLU A 196 -24.02 -11.72 11.02
N ARG A 197 -23.58 -12.98 11.22
CA ARG A 197 -22.71 -13.40 12.33
C ARG A 197 -21.30 -13.76 11.88
N SER A 198 -21.03 -13.66 10.59
CA SER A 198 -19.80 -14.19 10.01
C SER A 198 -18.55 -13.41 10.40
N ARG A 199 -17.42 -14.12 10.45
CA ARG A 199 -16.06 -13.59 10.60
C ARG A 199 -15.55 -12.92 9.33
N LYS A 200 -16.21 -13.12 8.19
CA LYS A 200 -15.90 -12.47 6.91
C LYS A 200 -15.92 -10.94 6.99
N TRP A 201 -16.62 -10.36 7.96
CA TRP A 201 -16.63 -8.92 8.16
C TRP A 201 -15.27 -8.31 8.53
N SER A 202 -14.28 -9.10 8.96
CA SER A 202 -12.90 -8.62 9.18
C SER A 202 -11.94 -8.99 8.05
N ILE A 203 -12.41 -9.62 6.97
CA ILE A 203 -11.53 -10.17 5.94
C ILE A 203 -10.64 -9.10 5.29
N TYR A 204 -11.22 -7.96 4.88
CA TYR A 204 -10.47 -6.87 4.27
C TYR A 204 -9.53 -6.17 5.26
N TYR A 205 -9.90 -6.09 6.54
CA TYR A 205 -9.00 -5.58 7.58
C TYR A 205 -7.74 -6.46 7.69
N ILE A 206 -7.91 -7.78 7.75
CA ILE A 206 -6.79 -8.73 7.83
C ILE A 206 -5.96 -8.74 6.54
N ILE A 207 -6.60 -8.70 5.37
CA ILE A 207 -5.89 -8.57 4.07
C ILE A 207 -5.05 -7.28 4.05
N ASN A 208 -5.60 -6.15 4.50
CA ASN A 208 -4.87 -4.89 4.53
C ASN A 208 -3.66 -4.94 5.48
N LEU A 209 -3.76 -5.65 6.61
CA LEU A 209 -2.60 -5.92 7.47
C LEU A 209 -1.56 -6.81 6.78
N LEU A 210 -2.00 -7.85 6.05
CA LEU A 210 -1.10 -8.71 5.27
C LEU A 210 -0.40 -7.93 4.15
N PHE A 211 -1.11 -7.11 3.37
CA PHE A 211 -0.51 -6.24 2.37
C PHE A 211 0.56 -5.34 2.99
N LYS A 212 0.22 -4.61 4.07
CA LYS A 212 1.19 -3.77 4.79
C LYS A 212 2.40 -4.56 5.30
N THR A 213 2.23 -5.84 5.58
CA THR A 213 3.31 -6.72 6.07
C THR A 213 4.17 -7.21 4.91
N TYR A 214 3.58 -7.71 3.83
CA TYR A 214 4.29 -8.17 2.64
C TYR A 214 5.05 -7.07 1.91
N PHE A 215 4.46 -5.87 1.79
CA PHE A 215 5.16 -4.73 1.22
C PHE A 215 6.36 -4.30 2.06
N ARG A 216 6.26 -4.38 3.40
CA ARG A 216 7.39 -4.09 4.30
C ARG A 216 8.47 -5.17 4.22
N LEU A 217 8.09 -6.43 4.03
CA LEU A 217 8.99 -7.58 3.83
C LEU A 217 9.62 -7.65 2.42
N ASN A 218 9.38 -6.66 1.55
CA ASN A 218 9.79 -6.72 0.14
C ASN A 218 9.20 -7.93 -0.65
N LYS A 219 8.17 -8.60 -0.11
CA LYS A 219 7.52 -9.80 -0.68
C LYS A 219 6.12 -9.50 -1.22
N ALA A 220 5.97 -8.36 -1.92
CA ALA A 220 4.68 -7.87 -2.40
C ALA A 220 3.93 -8.89 -3.28
N SER A 221 4.64 -9.71 -4.06
CA SER A 221 4.07 -10.77 -4.92
C SER A 221 3.21 -11.79 -4.15
N LEU A 222 3.50 -12.05 -2.87
CA LEU A 222 2.71 -12.96 -2.03
C LEU A 222 1.26 -12.47 -1.82
N SER A 223 1.04 -11.16 -1.93
CA SER A 223 -0.28 -10.54 -1.86
C SER A 223 -1.25 -11.09 -2.92
N ARG A 224 -0.75 -11.55 -4.07
CA ARG A 224 -1.58 -12.14 -5.13
C ARG A 224 -2.26 -13.42 -4.68
N ASN A 225 -1.64 -14.19 -3.80
CA ASN A 225 -2.24 -15.41 -3.27
C ASN A 225 -3.51 -15.11 -2.47
N LEU A 226 -3.55 -13.96 -1.78
CA LEU A 226 -4.74 -13.50 -1.05
C LEU A 226 -5.85 -13.09 -2.01
N ILE A 227 -5.53 -12.34 -3.06
CA ILE A 227 -6.49 -11.90 -4.07
C ILE A 227 -7.06 -13.12 -4.80
N LYS A 228 -6.21 -14.07 -5.21
CA LYS A 228 -6.63 -15.32 -5.85
C LYS A 228 -7.53 -16.16 -4.94
N ALA A 229 -7.19 -16.28 -3.65
CA ALA A 229 -8.01 -17.00 -2.69
C ALA A 229 -9.39 -16.34 -2.50
N LEU A 230 -9.46 -15.01 -2.50
CA LEU A 230 -10.71 -14.26 -2.42
C LEU A 230 -11.56 -14.43 -3.69
N LEU A 231 -10.95 -14.34 -4.88
CA LEU A 231 -11.65 -14.53 -6.16
C LEU A 231 -12.11 -15.97 -6.41
N ALA A 232 -11.35 -16.96 -5.92
CA ALA A 232 -11.70 -18.37 -6.04
C ALA A 232 -12.83 -18.79 -5.08
N TYR A 233 -13.14 -17.96 -4.08
CA TYR A 233 -14.18 -18.25 -3.11
C TYR A 233 -15.57 -18.20 -3.77
N ARG A 234 -16.30 -19.30 -3.71
CA ARG A 234 -17.65 -19.44 -4.30
C ARG A 234 -18.80 -19.31 -3.31
N GLY A 235 -18.50 -19.02 -2.05
CA GLY A 235 -19.51 -18.85 -1.01
C GLY A 235 -20.03 -17.42 -0.93
N ASP A 236 -20.98 -17.20 -0.02
CA ASP A 236 -21.55 -15.88 0.21
C ASP A 236 -20.53 -14.94 0.90
N MET A 237 -20.34 -13.74 0.38
CA MET A 237 -19.38 -12.75 0.88
C MET A 237 -20.04 -11.37 0.90
N PRO A 238 -19.86 -10.56 1.96
CA PRO A 238 -20.38 -9.20 1.98
C PRO A 238 -19.79 -8.38 0.82
N GLU A 239 -20.60 -7.50 0.22
CA GLU A 239 -20.12 -6.62 -0.83
C GLU A 239 -19.09 -5.62 -0.29
N LEU A 240 -18.13 -5.21 -1.12
CA LEU A 240 -17.11 -4.21 -0.78
C LEU A 240 -17.71 -2.91 -0.21
N THR A 241 -18.87 -2.49 -0.71
CA THR A 241 -19.61 -1.29 -0.29
C THR A 241 -20.08 -1.33 1.17
N GLN A 242 -20.18 -2.52 1.76
CA GLN A 242 -20.63 -2.72 3.13
C GLN A 242 -19.49 -2.63 4.16
N PHE A 243 -18.24 -2.62 3.71
CA PHE A 243 -17.07 -2.46 4.59
C PHE A 243 -16.77 -0.98 4.85
N LYS A 244 -15.92 -0.72 5.85
CA LYS A 244 -15.50 0.66 6.15
C LYS A 244 -14.76 1.23 4.94
N VAL A 245 -15.08 2.46 4.55
CA VAL A 245 -14.41 3.14 3.42
C VAL A 245 -12.89 3.15 3.56
N SER A 246 -12.36 3.28 4.78
CA SER A 246 -10.92 3.22 5.04
C SER A 246 -10.29 1.86 4.68
N GLU A 247 -11.03 0.76 4.87
CA GLU A 247 -10.57 -0.60 4.54
C GLU A 247 -10.63 -0.81 3.02
N VAL A 248 -11.70 -0.34 2.36
CA VAL A 248 -11.85 -0.43 0.90
C VAL A 248 -10.77 0.39 0.19
N VAL A 249 -10.55 1.65 0.59
CA VAL A 249 -9.51 2.52 0.03
C VAL A 249 -8.12 1.89 0.17
N THR A 250 -7.83 1.30 1.33
CA THR A 250 -6.53 0.63 1.56
C THR A 250 -6.38 -0.59 0.66
N PHE A 251 -7.45 -1.38 0.51
CA PHE A 251 -7.45 -2.56 -0.35
C PHE A 251 -7.24 -2.20 -1.82
N GLN A 252 -8.01 -1.23 -2.32
CA GLN A 252 -7.91 -0.73 -3.70
C GLN A 252 -6.52 -0.13 -3.99
N TYR A 253 -5.96 0.64 -3.04
CA TYR A 253 -4.60 1.15 -3.16
C TYR A 253 -3.58 0.02 -3.36
N PHE A 254 -3.60 -1.02 -2.53
CA PHE A 254 -2.63 -2.11 -2.66
C PHE A 254 -2.87 -2.98 -3.90
N GLN A 255 -4.11 -3.20 -4.32
CA GLN A 255 -4.39 -3.85 -5.62
C GLN A 255 -3.79 -3.04 -6.77
N GLY A 256 -4.02 -1.73 -6.79
CA GLY A 256 -3.47 -0.85 -7.81
C GLY A 256 -1.94 -0.84 -7.84
N VAL A 257 -1.28 -0.80 -6.68
CA VAL A 257 0.19 -0.89 -6.62
C VAL A 257 0.70 -2.27 -7.06
N LEU A 258 0.00 -3.36 -6.77
CA LEU A 258 0.40 -4.70 -7.24
C LEU A 258 0.33 -4.80 -8.76
N GLU A 259 -0.77 -4.33 -9.37
CA GLU A 259 -0.92 -4.29 -10.82
C GLU A 259 0.11 -3.35 -11.46
N PHE A 260 0.45 -2.24 -10.79
CA PHE A 260 1.51 -1.33 -11.21
C PHE A 260 2.88 -2.03 -11.28
N LEU A 261 3.23 -2.79 -10.24
CA LEU A 261 4.49 -3.56 -10.20
C LEU A 261 4.52 -4.71 -11.20
N GLU A 262 3.37 -5.13 -11.74
CA GLU A 262 3.25 -6.10 -12.85
C GLU A 262 3.19 -5.44 -14.22
N GLU A 263 3.37 -4.12 -14.29
CA GLU A 263 3.22 -3.33 -15.51
C GLU A 263 1.82 -3.39 -16.15
N ASN A 264 0.81 -3.81 -15.39
CA ASN A 264 -0.60 -3.79 -15.80
C ASN A 264 -1.20 -2.40 -15.55
N TYR A 265 -0.65 -1.37 -16.19
CA TYR A 265 -0.95 0.03 -15.89
C TYR A 265 -2.43 0.41 -16.04
N VAL A 266 -3.17 -0.23 -16.94
CA VAL A 266 -4.62 0.02 -17.13
C VAL A 266 -5.41 -0.39 -15.87
N LYS A 267 -5.17 -1.59 -15.35
CA LYS A 267 -5.84 -2.06 -14.12
C LYS A 267 -5.35 -1.29 -12.90
N ALA A 268 -4.05 -0.96 -12.87
CA ALA A 268 -3.48 -0.14 -11.82
C ALA A 268 -4.18 1.22 -11.73
N GLU A 269 -4.39 1.88 -12.89
CA GLU A 269 -5.14 3.13 -12.99
C GLU A 269 -6.56 3.00 -12.46
N ASP A 270 -7.31 1.95 -12.85
CA ASP A 270 -8.68 1.73 -12.39
C ASP A 270 -8.76 1.65 -10.85
N HIS A 271 -7.95 0.78 -10.24
CA HIS A 271 -7.92 0.58 -8.79
C HIS A 271 -7.44 1.82 -8.02
N LEU A 272 -6.38 2.50 -8.51
CA LEU A 272 -5.84 3.69 -7.86
C LEU A 272 -6.79 4.89 -8.00
N THR A 273 -7.50 5.00 -9.12
CA THR A 273 -8.53 6.02 -9.35
C THR A 273 -9.69 5.85 -8.37
N GLU A 274 -10.20 4.63 -8.23
CA GLU A 274 -11.24 4.32 -7.25
C GLU A 274 -10.77 4.64 -5.82
N ALA A 275 -9.55 4.21 -5.44
CA ALA A 275 -8.96 4.53 -4.15
C ALA A 275 -8.85 6.04 -3.90
N PHE A 276 -8.45 6.82 -4.92
CA PHE A 276 -8.30 8.28 -4.81
C PHE A 276 -9.63 8.97 -4.55
N PHE A 277 -10.69 8.60 -5.28
CA PHE A 277 -12.02 9.20 -5.14
C PHE A 277 -12.71 8.81 -3.83
N MET A 278 -12.51 7.58 -3.34
CA MET A 278 -13.05 7.14 -2.06
C MET A 278 -12.25 7.68 -0.86
N CYS A 279 -11.01 8.15 -1.07
CA CYS A 279 -10.16 8.65 0.01
C CYS A 279 -10.70 9.97 0.60
N HIS A 280 -10.83 10.02 1.93
CA HIS A 280 -11.30 11.20 2.64
C HIS A 280 -10.44 12.42 2.33
N ARG A 281 -11.07 13.58 2.12
CA ARG A 281 -10.41 14.83 1.71
C ARG A 281 -9.29 15.28 2.65
N ASP A 282 -9.46 15.05 3.95
CA ASP A 282 -8.49 15.46 4.99
C ASP A 282 -7.32 14.46 5.13
N CYS A 283 -7.40 13.29 4.49
CA CYS A 283 -6.33 12.29 4.52
C CYS A 283 -5.26 12.58 3.44
N ILE A 284 -4.64 13.76 3.51
CA ILE A 284 -3.68 14.27 2.52
C ILE A 284 -2.55 13.26 2.27
N GLY A 285 -1.95 12.71 3.32
CA GLY A 285 -0.85 11.73 3.17
C GLY A 285 -1.26 10.42 2.47
N ASN A 286 -2.53 10.00 2.57
CA ASN A 286 -3.01 8.84 1.84
C ASN A 286 -3.26 9.17 0.36
N LYS A 287 -3.81 10.35 0.07
CA LYS A 287 -3.95 10.84 -1.30
C LYS A 287 -2.60 10.99 -1.97
N GLU A 288 -1.59 11.49 -1.25
CA GLU A 288 -0.22 11.62 -1.75
C GLU A 288 0.37 10.25 -2.17
N ARG A 289 0.17 9.23 -1.34
CA ARG A 289 0.60 7.84 -1.65
C ARG A 289 -0.11 7.28 -2.87
N ILE A 290 -1.42 7.50 -3.00
CA ILE A 290 -2.19 7.04 -4.17
C ILE A 290 -1.67 7.75 -5.45
N LEU A 291 -1.51 9.08 -5.40
CA LEU A 291 -1.04 9.89 -6.53
C LEU A 291 0.38 9.54 -6.97
N THR A 292 1.23 9.11 -6.04
CA THR A 292 2.60 8.64 -6.35
C THR A 292 2.62 7.56 -7.45
N TYR A 293 1.61 6.68 -7.47
CA TYR A 293 1.50 5.61 -8.47
C TYR A 293 0.50 5.94 -9.58
N LEU A 294 -0.55 6.72 -9.27
CA LEU A 294 -1.57 7.09 -10.25
C LEU A 294 -1.03 8.04 -11.33
N ILE A 295 -0.15 8.98 -10.96
CA ILE A 295 0.46 9.92 -11.92
C ILE A 295 1.27 9.18 -13.00
N PRO A 296 2.23 8.28 -12.66
CA PRO A 296 2.91 7.48 -13.67
C PRO A 296 1.98 6.57 -14.50
N CYS A 297 0.89 6.04 -13.92
CA CYS A 297 -0.11 5.27 -14.70
C CYS A 297 -0.70 6.13 -15.81
N HIS A 298 -1.28 7.28 -15.44
CA HIS A 298 -1.89 8.21 -16.39
C HIS A 298 -0.90 8.70 -17.46
N LEU A 299 0.37 8.88 -17.10
CA LEU A 299 1.44 9.22 -18.04
C LEU A 299 1.58 8.16 -19.13
N LEU A 300 1.51 6.87 -18.80
CA LEU A 300 1.67 5.79 -19.78
C LEU A 300 0.40 5.40 -20.52
N THR A 301 -0.75 5.41 -19.85
CA THR A 301 -2.02 4.93 -20.43
C THR A 301 -2.70 6.00 -21.28
N SER A 302 -2.68 7.25 -20.81
CA SER A 302 -3.43 8.36 -21.38
C SER A 302 -2.54 9.51 -21.87
N HIS A 303 -1.22 9.41 -21.66
CA HIS A 303 -0.25 10.46 -21.94
C HIS A 303 -0.61 11.80 -21.28
N SER A 304 -1.29 11.76 -20.14
CA SER A 304 -1.71 12.95 -19.40
C SER A 304 -0.71 13.27 -18.29
N LEU A 305 -0.54 14.57 -18.06
CA LEU A 305 0.35 15.11 -17.04
C LEU A 305 -0.47 15.69 -15.89
N PRO A 306 0.03 15.62 -14.65
CA PRO A 306 -0.62 16.25 -13.52
C PRO A 306 -0.69 17.77 -13.72
N SER A 307 -1.84 18.37 -13.40
CA SER A 307 -1.98 19.82 -13.40
C SER A 307 -1.36 20.44 -12.15
N ASP A 308 -0.87 21.68 -12.25
CA ASP A 308 -0.35 22.41 -11.08
C ASP A 308 -1.41 22.53 -9.97
N LYS A 309 -2.70 22.62 -10.33
CA LYS A 309 -3.81 22.63 -9.36
C LYS A 309 -3.93 21.32 -8.59
N LEU A 310 -3.65 20.19 -9.23
CA LEU A 310 -3.67 18.87 -8.58
C LEU A 310 -2.48 18.72 -7.63
N LEU A 311 -1.30 19.23 -8.00
CA LEU A 311 -0.06 19.11 -7.24
C LEU A 311 0.07 20.16 -6.12
N ALA A 312 -0.57 21.32 -6.23
CA ALA A 312 -0.47 22.41 -5.25
C ALA A 312 -0.69 21.99 -3.78
N PRO A 313 -1.63 21.08 -3.44
CA PRO A 313 -1.80 20.60 -2.05
C PRO A 313 -0.70 19.63 -1.58
N PHE A 314 0.19 19.17 -2.47
CA PHE A 314 1.17 18.11 -2.22
C PHE A 314 2.59 18.59 -2.61
N PRO A 315 3.28 19.36 -1.75
CA PRO A 315 4.58 19.94 -2.06
C PRO A 315 5.63 18.90 -2.49
N LYS A 316 5.60 17.71 -1.88
CA LYS A 316 6.48 16.61 -2.24
C LYS A 316 6.21 16.05 -3.64
N LEU A 317 4.95 15.96 -4.06
CA LEU A 317 4.64 15.54 -5.43
C LEU A 317 4.95 16.65 -6.44
N GLN A 318 4.81 17.92 -6.05
CA GLN A 318 5.21 19.05 -6.89
C GLN A 318 6.71 19.02 -7.19
N SER A 319 7.56 18.76 -6.20
CA SER A 319 9.01 18.68 -6.42
C SER A 319 9.39 17.48 -7.29
N LEU A 320 8.73 16.32 -7.10
CA LEU A 320 9.02 15.11 -7.86
C LEU A 320 8.52 15.16 -9.31
N PHE A 321 7.27 15.56 -9.53
CA PHE A 321 6.62 15.45 -10.84
C PHE A 321 6.54 16.77 -11.61
N GLY A 322 6.68 17.93 -10.95
CA GLY A 322 6.59 19.24 -11.59
C GLY A 322 7.66 19.47 -12.67
N PRO A 323 8.97 19.26 -12.37
CA PRO A 323 10.03 19.38 -13.35
C PRO A 323 9.85 18.41 -14.53
N LEU A 324 9.56 17.14 -14.26
CA LEU A 324 9.29 16.12 -15.29
C LEU A 324 8.11 16.51 -16.19
N SER A 325 7.00 16.97 -15.60
CA SER A 325 5.82 17.40 -16.35
C SER A 325 6.12 18.59 -17.26
N THR A 326 6.91 19.54 -16.77
CA THR A 326 7.34 20.71 -17.55
C THR A 326 8.24 20.30 -18.70
N ALA A 327 9.22 19.42 -18.45
CA ALA A 327 10.13 18.90 -19.47
C ALA A 327 9.38 18.13 -20.57
N ILE A 328 8.47 17.22 -20.19
CA ILE A 328 7.64 16.47 -21.13
C ILE A 328 6.77 17.41 -21.96
N LYS A 329 6.10 18.39 -21.32
CA LYS A 329 5.21 19.33 -22.01
C LYS A 329 5.94 20.16 -23.07
N HIS A 330 7.18 20.57 -22.80
CA HIS A 330 7.98 21.35 -23.74
C HIS A 330 8.80 20.48 -24.71
N GLY A 331 8.85 19.17 -24.51
CA GLY A 331 9.72 18.27 -25.26
C GLY A 331 11.21 18.56 -25.02
N ASN A 332 11.58 18.92 -23.79
CA ASN A 332 12.96 19.14 -23.40
C ASN A 332 13.55 17.85 -22.83
N LEU A 333 14.32 17.12 -23.62
CA LEU A 333 14.90 15.82 -23.25
C LEU A 333 15.96 15.96 -22.16
N LYS A 334 16.84 16.97 -22.28
CA LYS A 334 17.89 17.21 -21.29
C LYS A 334 17.31 17.54 -19.92
N ALA A 335 16.33 18.45 -19.85
CA ALA A 335 15.68 18.78 -18.59
C ALA A 335 14.87 17.61 -18.01
N PHE A 336 14.39 16.69 -18.86
CA PHE A 336 13.75 15.46 -18.40
C PHE A 336 14.78 14.52 -17.76
N ASP A 337 15.91 14.29 -18.44
CA ASP A 337 16.99 13.41 -17.96
C ASP A 337 17.59 13.97 -16.65
N GLU A 338 17.82 15.28 -16.56
CA GLU A 338 18.28 15.97 -15.34
C GLU A 338 17.27 15.84 -14.17
N ALA A 339 15.98 16.07 -14.43
CA ALA A 339 14.94 15.94 -13.40
C ALA A 339 14.74 14.49 -12.93
N LEU A 340 14.92 13.51 -13.82
CA LEU A 340 14.85 12.10 -13.48
C LEU A 340 16.03 11.69 -12.59
N GLN A 341 17.23 12.19 -12.90
CA GLN A 341 18.45 11.94 -12.14
C GLN A 341 18.45 12.63 -10.76
N GLU A 342 18.00 13.88 -10.68
CA GLU A 342 17.96 14.63 -9.40
C GLU A 342 17.11 13.93 -8.33
N CYS A 343 16.06 13.22 -8.75
CA CYS A 343 15.13 12.52 -7.87
C CYS A 343 15.26 10.98 -7.95
N GLU A 344 16.37 10.45 -8.48
CA GLU A 344 16.58 9.02 -8.73
C GLU A 344 16.32 8.16 -7.47
N ASP A 345 16.96 8.51 -6.35
CA ASP A 345 16.84 7.77 -5.09
C ASP A 345 15.37 7.66 -4.61
N GLU A 346 14.62 8.76 -4.70
CA GLU A 346 13.21 8.80 -4.31
C GLU A 346 12.35 7.92 -5.24
N PHE A 347 12.61 7.95 -6.54
CA PHE A 347 11.87 7.16 -7.53
C PHE A 347 12.18 5.67 -7.42
N VAL A 348 13.45 5.32 -7.17
CA VAL A 348 13.90 3.93 -6.96
C VAL A 348 13.28 3.38 -5.67
N GLN A 349 13.34 4.12 -4.57
CA GLN A 349 12.73 3.71 -3.30
C GLN A 349 11.22 3.44 -3.44
N ARG A 350 10.52 4.22 -4.26
CA ARG A 350 9.08 4.08 -4.53
C ARG A 350 8.75 3.07 -5.62
N ARG A 351 9.76 2.55 -6.32
CA ARG A 351 9.64 1.64 -7.48
C ARG A 351 8.89 2.24 -8.66
N ILE A 352 9.08 3.53 -8.91
CA ILE A 352 8.44 4.24 -10.03
C ILE A 352 9.44 4.75 -11.08
N TYR A 353 10.75 4.62 -10.83
CA TYR A 353 11.82 5.12 -11.72
C TYR A 353 11.68 4.61 -13.17
N LEU A 354 11.67 3.27 -13.36
CA LEU A 354 11.56 2.66 -14.69
C LEU A 354 10.26 3.03 -15.41
N THR A 355 9.18 3.19 -14.66
CA THR A 355 7.90 3.63 -15.23
C THR A 355 7.98 5.08 -15.71
N LEU A 356 8.64 5.95 -14.94
CA LEU A 356 8.83 7.36 -15.31
C LEU A 356 9.78 7.53 -16.48
N GLU A 357 10.86 6.74 -16.56
CA GLU A 357 11.80 6.73 -17.67
C GLU A 357 11.10 6.53 -19.02
N ARG A 358 10.08 5.66 -19.07
CA ARG A 358 9.24 5.47 -20.27
C ARG A 358 8.51 6.74 -20.71
N GLY A 359 8.34 7.72 -19.81
CA GLY A 359 7.85 9.06 -20.13
C GLY A 359 8.75 9.86 -21.08
N ARG A 360 10.01 9.47 -21.25
CA ARG A 360 10.95 10.09 -22.20
C ARG A 360 10.45 10.01 -23.64
N ASP A 361 9.81 8.90 -24.02
CA ASP A 361 9.17 8.74 -25.34
C ASP A 361 8.13 9.83 -25.61
N ILE A 362 7.40 10.24 -24.57
CA ILE A 362 6.34 11.25 -24.65
C ILE A 362 6.97 12.64 -24.80
N ALA A 363 8.07 12.92 -24.10
CA ALA A 363 8.84 14.14 -24.28
C ALA A 363 9.39 14.25 -25.71
N LEU A 364 9.99 13.17 -26.22
CA LEU A 364 10.49 13.09 -27.59
C LEU A 364 9.37 13.29 -28.61
N ARG A 365 8.24 12.59 -28.46
CA ARG A 365 7.06 12.79 -29.29
C ARG A 365 6.63 14.26 -29.32
N ASN A 366 6.61 14.93 -28.16
CA ASN A 366 6.22 16.34 -28.08
C ASN A 366 7.23 17.26 -28.77
N LEU A 367 8.54 16.98 -28.68
CA LEU A 367 9.57 17.69 -29.45
C LEU A 367 9.35 17.55 -30.96
N LEU A 368 9.21 16.32 -31.44
CA LEU A 368 9.00 16.03 -32.86
C LEU A 368 7.70 16.67 -33.37
N ARG A 369 6.65 16.68 -32.55
CA ARG A 369 5.41 17.39 -32.86
C ARG A 369 5.64 18.90 -33.01
N ARG A 370 6.45 19.53 -32.15
CA ARG A 370 6.78 20.95 -32.27
C ARG A 370 7.52 21.25 -33.58
N VAL A 371 8.44 20.40 -33.99
CA VAL A 371 9.12 20.51 -35.31
C VAL A 371 8.10 20.46 -36.43
N PHE A 372 7.22 19.46 -36.42
CA PHE A 372 6.16 19.33 -37.43
C PHE A 372 5.22 20.54 -37.49
N LEU A 373 4.87 21.12 -36.35
CA LEU A 373 4.03 22.32 -36.29
C LEU A 373 4.77 23.58 -36.75
N ALA A 374 6.07 23.68 -36.47
CA ALA A 374 6.91 24.79 -36.91
C ALA A 374 7.14 24.80 -38.43
N GLY A 375 7.09 23.63 -39.08
CA GLY A 375 7.26 23.47 -40.53
C GLY A 375 6.18 24.14 -41.42
N GLY A 376 5.17 24.79 -40.83
CA GLY A 376 4.22 25.64 -41.56
C GLY A 376 3.15 24.88 -42.37
N LEU A 377 2.46 25.60 -43.25
CA LEU A 377 1.40 25.08 -44.12
C LEU A 377 1.89 25.14 -45.58
N GLU A 378 1.61 24.10 -46.35
CA GLU A 378 1.73 24.08 -47.81
C GLU A 378 0.43 24.63 -48.43
N GLU A 379 0.56 25.30 -49.57
CA GLU A 379 -0.59 25.80 -50.33
C GLU A 379 -1.50 24.64 -50.77
N GLY A 380 -2.81 24.82 -50.59
CA GLY A 380 -3.80 23.84 -51.01
C GLY A 380 -3.80 23.70 -52.53
N LYS A 381 -3.78 22.47 -53.03
CA LYS A 381 -3.95 22.22 -54.47
C LYS A 381 -5.29 22.81 -54.93
N ASN A 382 -5.28 23.52 -56.06
CA ASN A 382 -6.46 24.13 -56.70
C ASN A 382 -7.20 25.19 -55.84
N GLY A 383 -6.46 25.98 -55.05
CA GLY A 383 -7.08 27.04 -54.23
C GLY A 383 -7.82 26.51 -53.00
N GLY A 384 -7.59 25.25 -52.62
CA GLY A 384 -8.09 24.69 -51.36
C GLY A 384 -7.41 25.29 -50.13
N GLU A 385 -7.95 25.01 -48.96
CA GLU A 385 -7.37 25.47 -47.70
C GLU A 385 -5.91 24.99 -47.54
N PRO A 386 -5.01 25.82 -46.96
CA PRO A 386 -3.64 25.45 -46.70
C PRO A 386 -3.55 24.17 -45.85
N ILE A 387 -2.74 23.20 -46.29
CA ILE A 387 -2.60 21.91 -45.64
C ILE A 387 -1.27 21.88 -44.89
N ARG A 388 -1.22 21.26 -43.72
CA ARG A 388 0.05 21.08 -42.99
C ARG A 388 1.10 20.38 -43.86
N ARG A 389 2.33 20.91 -43.87
CA ARG A 389 3.47 20.28 -44.55
C ARG A 389 3.72 18.89 -44.00
N THR A 390 3.44 17.85 -44.78
CA THR A 390 3.57 16.46 -44.33
C THR A 390 4.92 15.83 -44.65
N ARG A 391 5.72 16.44 -45.54
CA ARG A 391 7.04 15.94 -45.91
C ARG A 391 8.10 16.76 -45.18
N VAL A 392 8.67 16.19 -44.13
CA VAL A 392 9.62 16.86 -43.25
C VAL A 392 10.99 16.20 -43.39
N PRO A 393 12.04 16.92 -43.83
CA PRO A 393 13.41 16.45 -43.84
C PRO A 393 13.86 15.95 -42.47
N VAL A 394 14.61 14.85 -42.46
CA VAL A 394 15.21 14.30 -41.23
C VAL A 394 16.11 15.32 -40.55
N SER A 395 16.80 16.16 -41.33
CA SER A 395 17.65 17.25 -40.83
C SER A 395 16.90 18.29 -39.97
N GLU A 396 15.60 18.52 -40.21
CA GLU A 396 14.80 19.41 -39.36
C GLU A 396 14.56 18.81 -37.97
N PHE A 397 14.34 17.50 -37.89
CA PHE A 397 14.25 16.78 -36.62
C PHE A 397 15.63 16.70 -35.93
N GLN A 398 16.68 16.42 -36.71
CA GLN A 398 18.06 16.34 -36.20
C GLN A 398 18.50 17.66 -35.56
N ALA A 399 18.22 18.79 -36.22
CA ALA A 399 18.53 20.11 -35.66
C ALA A 399 17.82 20.34 -34.32
N ALA A 400 16.54 19.95 -34.22
CA ALA A 400 15.78 20.12 -32.99
C ALA A 400 16.25 19.20 -31.86
N VAL A 401 16.55 17.93 -32.17
CA VAL A 401 17.07 16.97 -31.19
C VAL A 401 18.43 17.44 -30.68
N SER A 402 19.35 17.83 -31.59
CA SER A 402 20.68 18.30 -31.22
C SER A 402 20.65 19.59 -30.39
N LEU A 403 19.73 20.50 -30.71
CA LEU A 403 19.54 21.73 -29.94
C LEU A 403 19.07 21.45 -28.50
N VAL A 404 18.19 20.47 -28.34
CA VAL A 404 17.57 20.15 -27.04
C VAL A 404 18.46 19.25 -26.18
N SER A 405 19.19 18.31 -26.78
CA SER A 405 20.18 17.49 -26.09
C SER A 405 21.42 18.32 -25.71
N GLY A 406 21.75 19.35 -26.49
CA GLY A 406 22.98 20.13 -26.34
C GLY A 406 24.20 19.45 -26.96
N GLU A 407 24.00 18.36 -27.69
CA GLU A 407 25.05 17.58 -28.36
C GLU A 407 24.65 17.30 -29.81
N ALA A 408 25.63 17.19 -30.70
CA ALA A 408 25.36 16.87 -32.10
C ALA A 408 24.93 15.41 -32.21
N VAL A 409 23.69 15.19 -32.66
CA VAL A 409 23.14 13.86 -32.90
C VAL A 409 23.24 13.54 -34.39
N ASP A 410 23.64 12.31 -34.73
CA ASP A 410 23.74 11.89 -36.13
C ASP A 410 22.34 11.69 -36.76
N ALA A 411 22.31 11.60 -38.09
CA ALA A 411 21.05 11.45 -38.81
C ALA A 411 20.44 10.04 -38.62
N ASP A 412 21.28 9.02 -38.50
CA ASP A 412 20.87 7.61 -38.38
C ASP A 412 20.19 7.33 -37.02
N GLU A 413 20.70 7.92 -35.94
CA GLU A 413 20.11 7.90 -34.61
C GLU A 413 18.76 8.61 -34.62
N VAL A 414 18.66 9.77 -35.26
CA VAL A 414 17.37 10.49 -35.39
C VAL A 414 16.37 9.66 -36.20
N GLU A 415 16.78 9.02 -37.29
CA GLU A 415 15.90 8.10 -38.02
C GLU A 415 15.46 6.92 -37.15
N CYS A 416 16.35 6.35 -36.34
CA CYS A 416 16.02 5.30 -35.37
C CYS A 416 14.98 5.79 -34.34
N LEU A 417 15.16 6.98 -33.77
CA LEU A 417 14.20 7.62 -32.88
C LEU A 417 12.83 7.79 -33.54
N LEU A 418 12.80 8.28 -34.78
CA LEU A 418 11.57 8.44 -35.57
C LEU A 418 10.89 7.11 -35.85
N ALA A 419 11.65 6.07 -36.21
CA ALA A 419 11.16 4.72 -36.45
C ALA A 419 10.52 4.15 -35.18
N ASN A 420 11.14 4.35 -34.02
CA ASN A 420 10.61 3.93 -32.72
C ASN A 420 9.29 4.65 -32.39
N MET A 421 9.18 5.95 -32.68
CA MET A 421 7.92 6.69 -32.47
C MET A 421 6.79 6.22 -33.37
N ILE A 422 7.11 5.83 -34.61
CA ILE A 422 6.14 5.24 -35.55
C ILE A 422 5.70 3.86 -35.06
N TYR A 423 6.65 3.00 -34.68
CA TYR A 423 6.38 1.67 -34.14
C TYR A 423 5.48 1.71 -32.89
N LYS A 424 5.77 2.63 -31.96
CA LYS A 424 4.98 2.86 -30.73
C LYS A 424 3.64 3.57 -30.99
N ASN A 425 3.30 3.88 -32.25
CA ASN A 425 2.09 4.62 -32.65
C ASN A 425 1.96 6.01 -31.98
N LEU A 426 3.09 6.59 -31.57
CA LEU A 426 3.18 7.96 -31.06
C LEU A 426 3.32 8.98 -32.20
N MET A 427 3.73 8.51 -33.38
CA MET A 427 3.85 9.24 -34.63
C MET A 427 3.26 8.41 -35.76
N LYS A 428 2.50 9.01 -36.69
CA LYS A 428 1.91 8.32 -37.84
C LYS A 428 2.54 8.80 -39.14
N GLY A 429 3.23 7.91 -39.82
CA GLY A 429 3.92 8.21 -41.07
C GLY A 429 4.85 7.08 -41.50
N TYR A 430 5.71 7.36 -42.46
CA TYR A 430 6.80 6.48 -42.85
C TYR A 430 8.07 7.29 -43.16
N ILE A 431 9.23 6.64 -43.00
CA ILE A 431 10.53 7.23 -43.31
C ILE A 431 10.90 6.83 -44.74
N ALA A 432 11.22 7.82 -45.59
CA ALA A 432 11.78 7.60 -46.91
C ALA A 432 13.30 7.84 -46.84
N HIS A 433 14.03 6.82 -46.36
CA HIS A 433 15.46 6.85 -46.08
C HIS A 433 16.28 7.40 -47.26
N ASP A 434 16.08 6.86 -48.47
CA ASP A 434 16.79 7.29 -49.70
C ASP A 434 16.66 8.79 -50.01
N ARG A 435 15.61 9.44 -49.47
CA ARG A 435 15.31 10.85 -49.70
C ARG A 435 15.60 11.72 -48.47
N GLY A 436 15.98 11.14 -47.33
CA GLY A 436 16.19 11.85 -46.07
C GLY A 436 14.96 12.62 -45.60
N ILE A 437 13.75 12.09 -45.85
CA ILE A 437 12.49 12.73 -45.43
C ILE A 437 11.58 11.76 -44.69
N VAL A 438 10.80 12.29 -43.75
CA VAL A 438 9.67 11.60 -43.13
C VAL A 438 8.36 12.14 -43.68
N VAL A 439 7.48 11.22 -44.08
CA VAL A 439 6.16 11.54 -44.61
C VAL A 439 5.12 11.23 -43.54
N LEU A 440 4.59 12.30 -42.95
CA LEU A 440 3.61 12.26 -41.87
C LEU A 440 2.17 12.16 -42.36
N SER A 441 1.30 11.57 -41.55
CA SER A 441 -0.14 11.50 -41.82
C SER A 441 -0.75 12.90 -41.86
N LYS A 442 -1.59 13.16 -42.87
CA LYS A 442 -2.35 14.42 -42.99
C LYS A 442 -3.33 14.62 -41.84
N ALA A 443 -3.90 13.54 -41.33
CA ALA A 443 -4.84 13.55 -40.21
C ALA A 443 -4.22 12.84 -39.01
N GLY A 444 -4.00 13.58 -37.92
CA GLY A 444 -3.55 13.02 -36.65
C GLY A 444 -2.14 12.41 -36.68
N ALA A 445 -1.15 13.14 -37.22
CA ALA A 445 0.26 12.72 -37.24
C ALA A 445 0.81 12.34 -35.86
N PHE A 446 0.26 12.88 -34.77
CA PHE A 446 0.65 12.59 -33.38
C PHE A 446 -0.60 12.24 -32.54
N PRO A 447 -1.01 10.95 -32.49
CA PRO A 447 -2.20 10.50 -31.77
C PRO A 447 -2.14 10.79 -30.26
N GLY A 448 -3.31 10.95 -29.63
CA GLY A 448 -3.42 11.09 -28.17
C GLY A 448 -2.90 12.41 -27.59
N THR A 449 -2.48 13.36 -28.44
CA THR A 449 -2.15 14.72 -27.99
C THR A 449 -3.43 15.57 -27.92
N LYS A 450 -3.88 15.88 -26.69
CA LYS A 450 -5.03 16.78 -26.44
C LYS A 450 -4.60 18.25 -26.32
N VAL A 451 -3.65 18.70 -27.15
CA VAL A 451 -3.36 20.12 -27.51
C VAL A 451 -2.57 20.08 -28.78
#